data_AF-A0A453JV43-F1
#
_entry.id   AF-A0A453JV43-F1
#
_cell.length_a   1.000
_cell.length_b   1.000
_cell.length_c   1.000
_cell.angle_alpha   90.00
_cell.angle_beta   90.00
_cell.angle_gamma   90.00
#
_symmetry.space_group_name_H-M   'P 1'
#
loop_
_entity.id
_entity.type
_entity.pdbx_description
1 polymer ?
#
loop_
_entity_poly.entity_id
_entity_poly.type
_entity_poly.pdbx_seq_one_letter_code
_entity_poly.pdbx_strand_id
1 'polypeptide(L)'
;AFLRVGKCVEIGLPMLILAIVVQQYAPLYFRHIHERTTFLFERYSLLLCIGIVWAFAAILTAAGAYNHVSLKTQQHCRTDKSFLISSAPWIKISYPFHWGPPIFTAGHSFGMMGAVLVSSFESTGAHFATARLAGATPPPAHVLTRSIGLQGIGIFLAGLCGAPAGSSVSVENIGLLGLTKVGSRRVIQISTGFMIFFSIFGKFGAFFASIPLPIFAAIYCILFGIVAAVGISFSQFANKNSMRNIYIIGLSLFLGISIPQYFAEYTASAGRGPARTNAGWFNDIINTVFASGPTVALIVASLLDNTLEPRANENDRGLSWFTPFLRRRKGYSDPRNEEFYSYPIRVHD
;
A
#
# COMPACT_ATOMS: atom_id res chain seq x y z
N ALA A 1 5.75 -7.03 7.32
CA ALA A 1 4.72 -8.04 6.99
C ALA A 1 5.03 -9.41 7.62
N PHE A 2 6.20 -9.99 7.33
CA PHE A 2 6.57 -11.35 7.79
C PHE A 2 6.46 -11.61 9.30
N LEU A 3 6.84 -10.65 10.17
CA LEU A 3 6.69 -10.79 11.63
C LEU A 3 5.24 -11.07 12.07
N ARG A 4 4.23 -10.58 11.32
CA ARG A 4 2.81 -10.88 11.60
C ARG A 4 2.39 -12.27 11.10
N VAL A 5 3.03 -12.79 10.06
CA VAL A 5 2.88 -14.19 9.62
C VAL A 5 3.38 -15.13 10.73
N GLY A 6 4.54 -14.80 11.32
CA GLY A 6 5.14 -15.58 12.41
C GLY A 6 4.30 -15.67 13.69
N LYS A 7 3.31 -14.78 13.88
CA LYS A 7 2.39 -14.87 15.02
C LYS A 7 1.40 -16.04 14.92
N CYS A 8 1.18 -16.56 13.71
CA CYS A 8 0.40 -17.76 13.48
C CYS A 8 0.95 -18.50 12.26
N VAL A 9 2.03 -19.25 12.47
CA VAL A 9 2.74 -19.95 11.40
C VAL A 9 1.83 -20.96 10.70
N GLU A 10 0.97 -21.64 11.44
CA GLU A 10 0.04 -22.67 10.94
C GLU A 10 -0.94 -22.18 9.88
N ILE A 11 -1.31 -20.89 9.89
CA ILE A 11 -2.22 -20.31 8.90
C ILE A 11 -1.45 -19.45 7.91
N GLY A 12 -0.48 -18.67 8.40
CA GLY A 12 0.29 -17.75 7.58
C GLY A 12 1.21 -18.43 6.57
N LEU A 13 1.85 -19.54 6.94
CA LEU A 13 2.77 -20.26 6.06
C LEU A 13 2.03 -21.02 4.95
N PRO A 14 0.93 -21.76 5.22
CA PRO A 14 0.10 -22.32 4.14
C PRO A 14 -0.45 -21.25 3.20
N MET A 15 -0.84 -20.07 3.71
CA MET A 15 -1.28 -18.99 2.83
C MET A 15 -0.17 -18.53 1.87
N LEU A 16 1.06 -18.36 2.37
CA LEU A 16 2.19 -17.93 1.55
C LEU A 16 2.53 -18.98 0.48
N ILE A 17 2.62 -20.26 0.87
CA ILE A 17 2.91 -21.36 -0.05
C ILE A 17 1.79 -21.49 -1.08
N LEU A 18 0.53 -21.54 -0.64
CA LEU A 18 -0.62 -21.67 -1.53
C LEU A 18 -0.70 -20.49 -2.50
N ALA A 19 -0.48 -19.26 -2.03
CA ALA A 19 -0.46 -18.10 -2.90
C ALA A 19 0.62 -18.20 -3.99
N ILE A 20 1.84 -18.63 -3.66
CA ILE A 20 2.91 -18.81 -4.65
C ILE A 20 2.55 -19.94 -5.64
N VAL A 21 2.08 -21.09 -5.13
CA VAL A 21 1.73 -22.25 -5.97
C VAL A 21 0.59 -21.91 -6.92
N VAL A 22 -0.50 -21.34 -6.41
CA VAL A 22 -1.70 -21.02 -7.21
C VAL A 22 -1.45 -19.86 -8.16
N GLN A 23 -0.56 -18.90 -7.83
CA GLN A 23 -0.27 -17.78 -8.73
C GLN A 23 0.75 -18.12 -9.82
N GLN A 24 1.81 -18.87 -9.50
CA GLN A 24 2.91 -19.10 -10.45
C GLN A 24 2.76 -20.43 -11.18
N TYR A 25 2.41 -21.50 -10.46
CA TYR A 25 2.45 -22.86 -11.00
C TYR A 25 1.11 -23.29 -11.60
N ALA A 26 -0.02 -22.89 -10.99
CA ALA A 26 -1.34 -23.29 -11.50
C ALA A 26 -1.63 -22.73 -12.92
N PRO A 27 -1.38 -21.45 -13.25
CA PRO A 27 -1.62 -20.96 -14.61
C PRO A 27 -0.72 -21.66 -15.63
N LEU A 28 0.55 -21.94 -15.26
CA LEU A 28 1.51 -22.64 -16.12
C LEU A 28 1.04 -24.06 -16.44
N TYR A 29 0.55 -24.79 -15.43
CA TYR A 29 0.06 -26.16 -15.58
C TYR A 29 -1.26 -26.22 -16.37
N PHE A 30 -2.25 -25.39 -16.00
CA PHE A 30 -3.58 -25.42 -16.61
C PHE A 30 -3.64 -24.79 -17.99
N ARG A 31 -2.65 -23.98 -18.39
CA ARG A 31 -2.54 -23.40 -19.74
C ARG A 31 -2.59 -24.46 -20.85
N HIS A 32 -2.12 -25.68 -20.57
CA HIS A 32 -2.13 -26.78 -21.54
C HIS A 32 -3.44 -27.59 -21.57
N ILE A 33 -4.32 -27.42 -20.58
CA ILE A 33 -5.50 -28.27 -20.39
C ILE A 33 -6.79 -27.51 -20.69
N HIS A 34 -6.96 -26.30 -20.17
CA HIS A 34 -8.22 -25.57 -20.31
C HIS A 34 -8.06 -24.04 -20.16
N GLU A 35 -8.31 -23.29 -21.24
CA GLU A 35 -8.10 -21.83 -21.25
C GLU A 35 -8.96 -21.07 -20.22
N ARG A 36 -10.20 -21.55 -19.94
CA ARG A 36 -11.09 -20.91 -18.96
C ARG A 36 -10.61 -21.05 -17.52
N THR A 37 -9.97 -22.16 -17.15
CA THR A 37 -9.46 -22.32 -15.78
C THR A 37 -8.19 -21.51 -15.58
N THR A 38 -7.33 -21.40 -16.59
CA THR A 38 -6.17 -20.48 -16.58
C THR A 38 -6.62 -19.04 -16.33
N PHE A 39 -7.66 -18.59 -17.04
CA PHE A 39 -8.23 -17.25 -16.84
C PHE A 39 -8.75 -17.02 -15.41
N LEU A 40 -9.40 -18.03 -14.81
CA LEU A 40 -9.88 -17.96 -13.43
C LEU A 40 -8.73 -17.83 -12.44
N PHE A 41 -7.68 -18.64 -12.58
CA PHE A 41 -6.53 -18.60 -11.68
C PHE A 41 -5.71 -17.30 -11.84
N GLU A 42 -5.47 -16.82 -13.06
CA GLU A 42 -4.71 -15.58 -13.27
C GLU A 42 -5.37 -14.34 -12.63
N ARG A 43 -6.70 -14.27 -12.61
CA ARG A 43 -7.43 -13.09 -12.14
C ARG A 43 -7.93 -13.21 -10.71
N TYR A 44 -8.33 -14.40 -10.29
CA TYR A 44 -9.00 -14.61 -9.00
C TYR A 44 -8.19 -15.48 -8.02
N SER A 45 -6.94 -15.84 -8.34
CA SER A 45 -6.09 -16.67 -7.46
C SER A 45 -6.04 -16.16 -6.03
N LEU A 46 -5.86 -14.85 -5.80
CA LEU A 46 -5.79 -14.30 -4.45
C LEU A 46 -7.09 -14.49 -3.65
N LEU A 47 -8.25 -14.26 -4.28
CA LEU A 47 -9.54 -14.46 -3.62
C LEU A 47 -9.78 -15.94 -3.32
N LEU A 48 -9.42 -16.84 -4.24
CA LEU A 48 -9.52 -18.29 -4.02
C LEU A 48 -8.62 -18.74 -2.87
N CYS A 49 -7.37 -18.28 -2.81
CA CYS A 49 -6.45 -18.61 -1.72
C CYS A 49 -6.97 -18.11 -0.37
N ILE A 50 -7.49 -16.87 -0.31
CA ILE A 50 -8.10 -16.34 0.93
C ILE A 50 -9.27 -17.24 1.36
N GLY A 51 -10.16 -17.61 0.44
CA GLY A 51 -11.30 -18.47 0.74
C GLY A 51 -10.89 -19.85 1.26
N ILE A 52 -9.93 -20.49 0.61
CA ILE A 52 -9.42 -21.82 0.99
C ILE A 52 -8.75 -21.77 2.36
N VAL A 53 -7.84 -20.81 2.58
CA VAL A 53 -7.12 -20.72 3.86
C VAL A 53 -8.03 -20.26 5.00
N TRP A 54 -9.00 -19.39 4.72
CA TRP A 54 -10.01 -19.04 5.72
C TRP A 54 -10.87 -20.23 6.10
N ALA A 55 -11.32 -21.05 5.13
CA ALA A 55 -12.07 -22.27 5.40
C ALA A 55 -11.23 -23.27 6.22
N PHE A 56 -9.96 -23.44 5.89
CA PHE A 56 -9.02 -24.24 6.67
C PHE A 56 -8.87 -23.72 8.11
N ALA A 57 -8.71 -22.40 8.29
CA ALA A 57 -8.63 -21.79 9.62
C ALA A 57 -9.93 -21.94 10.42
N ALA A 58 -11.09 -21.88 9.76
CA ALA A 58 -12.39 -22.12 10.38
C ALA A 58 -12.53 -23.57 10.85
N ILE A 59 -12.09 -24.55 10.05
CA ILE A 59 -12.07 -25.97 10.43
C ILE A 59 -11.15 -26.20 11.63
N LEU A 60 -9.94 -25.62 11.63
CA LEU A 60 -9.02 -25.73 12.78
C LEU A 60 -9.59 -25.09 14.05
N THR A 61 -10.31 -23.98 13.90
CA THR A 61 -10.99 -23.30 15.02
C THR A 61 -12.12 -24.19 15.57
N ALA A 62 -12.93 -24.79 14.70
CA ALA A 62 -14.04 -25.66 15.08
C ALA A 62 -13.58 -27.02 15.66
N ALA A 63 -12.47 -27.55 15.16
CA ALA A 63 -11.83 -28.78 15.67
C ALA A 63 -11.19 -28.60 17.06
N GLY A 64 -11.16 -27.39 17.60
CA GLY A 64 -10.65 -27.11 18.94
C GLY A 64 -9.12 -27.03 19.05
N ALA A 65 -8.40 -26.96 17.91
CA ALA A 65 -6.94 -26.90 17.89
C ALA A 65 -6.37 -25.72 18.72
N TYR A 66 -7.15 -24.63 18.84
CA TYR A 66 -6.75 -23.42 19.56
C TYR A 66 -7.37 -23.28 20.96
N ASN A 67 -7.99 -24.31 21.54
CA ASN A 67 -8.66 -24.20 22.84
C ASN A 67 -7.68 -24.15 24.03
N HIS A 68 -6.55 -24.86 23.93
CA HIS A 68 -5.56 -24.97 25.02
C HIS A 68 -4.25 -24.20 24.77
N VAL A 69 -4.17 -23.41 23.71
CA VAL A 69 -2.97 -22.62 23.37
C VAL A 69 -2.96 -21.25 24.05
N SER A 70 -1.81 -20.58 24.05
CA SER A 70 -1.65 -19.25 24.66
C SER A 70 -2.65 -18.22 24.12
N LEU A 71 -3.09 -17.29 24.98
CA LEU A 71 -4.06 -16.25 24.63
C LEU A 71 -3.62 -15.38 23.44
N LYS A 72 -2.30 -15.16 23.28
CA LYS A 72 -1.73 -14.46 22.12
C LYS A 72 -1.96 -15.23 20.83
N THR A 73 -1.76 -16.55 20.84
CA THR A 73 -2.01 -17.43 19.70
C THR A 73 -3.50 -17.48 19.37
N GLN A 74 -4.36 -17.58 20.39
CA GLN A 74 -5.82 -17.54 20.22
C GLN A 74 -6.27 -16.24 19.55
N GLN A 75 -5.73 -15.10 19.97
CA GLN A 75 -6.05 -13.79 19.38
C GLN A 75 -5.58 -13.61 17.95
N HIS A 76 -4.59 -14.37 17.47
CA HIS A 76 -4.05 -14.21 16.12
C HIS A 76 -4.53 -15.29 15.15
N CYS A 77 -4.72 -16.53 15.60
CA CYS A 77 -5.06 -17.68 14.78
C CYS A 77 -6.56 -17.98 14.67
N ARG A 78 -7.37 -17.67 15.69
CA ARG A 78 -8.79 -18.03 15.68
C ARG A 78 -9.62 -17.15 14.75
N THR A 79 -10.64 -17.74 14.14
CA THR A 79 -11.62 -17.07 13.27
C THR A 79 -12.85 -16.57 14.03
N ASP A 80 -13.19 -17.18 15.18
CA ASP A 80 -14.37 -16.89 16.00
C ASP A 80 -14.15 -15.78 17.05
N LYS A 81 -13.28 -14.81 16.76
CA LYS A 81 -12.94 -13.76 17.73
C LYS A 81 -14.19 -13.02 18.21
N SER A 82 -14.36 -12.99 19.52
CA SER A 82 -15.32 -12.13 20.23
C SER A 82 -16.78 -12.20 19.73
N PHE A 83 -17.19 -13.31 19.12
CA PHE A 83 -18.52 -13.47 18.50
C PHE A 83 -18.93 -12.28 17.61
N LEU A 84 -17.96 -11.69 16.88
CA LEU A 84 -18.15 -10.49 16.06
C LEU A 84 -19.35 -10.60 15.12
N ILE A 85 -19.55 -11.79 14.53
CA ILE A 85 -20.66 -12.05 13.61
C ILE A 85 -22.01 -12.05 14.33
N SER A 86 -22.08 -12.56 15.57
CA SER A 86 -23.33 -12.58 16.35
C SER A 86 -23.70 -11.16 16.80
N SER A 87 -22.73 -10.44 17.35
CA SER A 87 -22.92 -9.11 17.94
C SER A 87 -23.05 -7.98 16.92
N ALA A 88 -22.64 -8.17 15.66
CA ALA A 88 -22.73 -7.12 14.66
C ALA A 88 -24.17 -6.85 14.22
N PRO A 89 -24.61 -5.58 14.08
CA PRO A 89 -25.91 -5.24 13.53
C PRO A 89 -25.99 -5.60 12.04
N TRP A 90 -27.21 -5.87 11.55
CA TRP A 90 -27.45 -6.15 10.13
C TRP A 90 -27.21 -4.92 9.27
N ILE A 91 -27.67 -3.74 9.70
CA ILE A 91 -27.48 -2.46 9.01
C ILE A 91 -26.73 -1.52 9.95
N LYS A 92 -25.61 -0.96 9.48
CA LYS A 92 -24.81 0.04 10.20
C LYS A 92 -24.42 1.14 9.23
N ILE A 93 -25.00 2.32 9.42
CA ILE A 93 -24.66 3.50 8.62
C ILE A 93 -23.72 4.39 9.45
N SER A 94 -22.54 4.67 8.91
CA SER A 94 -21.61 5.63 9.52
C SER A 94 -22.07 7.05 9.18
N TYR A 95 -22.58 7.77 10.16
CA TYR A 95 -22.90 9.19 10.03
C TYR A 95 -21.67 10.04 10.40
N PRO A 96 -21.50 11.21 9.76
CA PRO A 96 -20.43 12.12 10.14
C PRO A 96 -20.57 12.52 11.62
N PHE A 97 -19.44 12.69 12.30
CA PHE A 97 -19.35 13.04 13.73
C PHE A 97 -19.95 12.02 14.71
N HIS A 98 -20.03 10.73 14.33
CA HIS A 98 -20.51 9.68 15.23
C HIS A 98 -19.69 9.47 16.51
N TRP A 99 -18.42 9.93 16.55
CA TRP A 99 -17.58 9.92 17.75
C TRP A 99 -17.57 11.27 18.50
N GLY A 100 -18.40 12.23 18.08
CA GLY A 100 -18.44 13.59 18.60
C GLY A 100 -17.81 14.64 17.68
N PRO A 101 -17.88 15.93 18.07
CA PRO A 101 -17.28 17.03 17.31
C PRO A 101 -15.74 16.97 17.32
N PRO A 102 -15.07 17.51 16.29
CA PRO A 102 -13.61 17.49 16.20
C PRO A 102 -13.00 18.39 17.28
N ILE A 103 -12.10 17.82 18.08
CA ILE A 103 -11.35 18.54 19.11
C ILE A 103 -9.95 18.85 18.53
N PHE A 104 -9.63 20.14 18.41
CA PHE A 104 -8.35 20.58 17.85
C PHE A 104 -7.35 20.85 18.97
N THR A 105 -6.42 19.91 19.16
CA THR A 105 -5.25 20.09 20.01
C THR A 105 -4.03 20.26 19.13
N ALA A 106 -3.33 21.40 19.24
CA ALA A 106 -2.21 21.75 18.37
C ALA A 106 -1.16 20.63 18.24
N GLY A 107 -0.79 19.97 19.35
CA GLY A 107 0.16 18.85 19.34
C GLY A 107 -0.23 17.72 18.39
N HIS A 108 -1.44 17.18 18.54
CA HIS A 108 -1.95 16.10 17.71
C HIS A 108 -2.18 16.54 16.26
N SER A 109 -2.64 17.78 16.04
CA SER A 109 -2.85 18.31 14.69
C SER A 109 -1.55 18.38 13.89
N PHE A 110 -0.47 18.90 14.48
CA PHE A 110 0.84 18.97 13.83
C PHE A 110 1.47 17.57 13.65
N GLY A 111 1.31 16.66 14.61
CA GLY A 111 1.73 15.27 14.46
C GLY A 111 1.06 14.59 13.25
N MET A 112 -0.26 14.79 13.10
CA MET A 112 -1.00 14.27 11.95
C MET A 112 -0.62 14.93 10.63
N MET A 113 -0.24 16.22 10.62
CA MET A 113 0.34 16.85 9.43
C MET A 113 1.60 16.14 8.96
N GLY A 114 2.47 15.72 9.90
CA GLY A 114 3.64 14.88 9.59
C GLY A 114 3.26 13.56 8.91
N ALA A 115 2.23 12.88 9.41
CA ALA A 115 1.73 11.64 8.81
C ALA A 115 1.17 11.86 7.38
N VAL A 116 0.45 12.96 7.15
CA VAL A 116 -0.06 13.32 5.81
C VAL A 116 1.07 13.66 4.84
N LEU A 117 2.13 14.33 5.30
CA LEU A 117 3.33 14.59 4.50
C LEU A 117 4.01 13.28 4.07
N VAL A 118 4.21 12.36 5.02
CA VAL A 118 4.74 11.02 4.73
C VAL A 118 3.88 10.27 3.72
N SER A 119 2.56 10.27 3.92
CA SER A 119 1.61 9.63 3.01
C SER A 119 1.67 10.24 1.60
N SER A 120 1.92 11.54 1.47
CA SER A 120 2.07 12.22 0.18
C SER A 120 3.33 11.77 -0.57
N PHE A 121 4.45 11.58 0.14
CA PHE A 121 5.69 11.04 -0.45
C PHE A 121 5.51 9.60 -0.93
N GLU A 122 4.92 8.74 -0.08
CA GLU A 122 4.63 7.35 -0.43
C GLU A 122 3.68 7.26 -1.64
N SER A 123 2.63 8.08 -1.63
CA SER A 123 1.65 8.12 -2.70
C SER A 123 2.27 8.55 -4.02
N THR A 124 3.24 9.47 -4.02
CA THR A 124 3.93 9.88 -5.25
C THR A 124 4.63 8.69 -5.91
N GLY A 125 5.42 7.91 -5.16
CA GLY A 125 6.06 6.71 -5.67
C GLY A 125 5.05 5.64 -6.14
N ALA A 126 3.95 5.50 -5.41
CA ALA A 126 2.87 4.60 -5.74
C ALA A 126 2.21 4.93 -7.10
N HIS A 127 2.02 6.22 -7.44
CA HIS A 127 1.50 6.61 -8.75
C HIS A 127 2.42 6.21 -9.90
N PHE A 128 3.74 6.40 -9.74
CA PHE A 128 4.72 5.96 -10.75
C PHE A 128 4.73 4.44 -10.90
N ALA A 129 4.69 3.69 -9.80
CA ALA A 129 4.59 2.23 -9.83
C ALA A 129 3.30 1.76 -10.51
N THR A 130 2.17 2.41 -10.23
CA THR A 130 0.87 2.09 -10.85
C THR A 130 0.91 2.34 -12.35
N ALA A 131 1.43 3.49 -12.80
CA ALA A 131 1.54 3.81 -14.23
C ALA A 131 2.38 2.76 -14.96
N ARG A 132 3.51 2.35 -14.36
CA ARG A 132 4.39 1.33 -14.93
C ARG A 132 3.70 -0.04 -15.06
N LEU A 133 2.97 -0.47 -14.04
CA LEU A 133 2.25 -1.75 -14.04
C LEU A 133 1.01 -1.74 -14.93
N ALA A 134 0.34 -0.59 -15.06
CA ALA A 134 -0.79 -0.40 -15.96
C ALA A 134 -0.38 -0.28 -17.44
N GLY A 135 0.92 -0.13 -17.74
CA GLY A 135 1.40 0.16 -19.09
C GLY A 135 1.09 1.59 -19.56
N ALA A 136 0.74 2.49 -18.64
CA ALA A 136 0.49 3.89 -18.92
C ALA A 136 1.81 4.67 -19.05
N THR A 137 1.74 5.83 -19.69
CA THR A 137 2.81 6.83 -19.70
C THR A 137 3.10 7.33 -18.29
N PRO A 138 4.31 7.83 -17.97
CA PRO A 138 4.60 8.43 -16.68
C PRO A 138 3.65 9.58 -16.34
N PRO A 139 3.11 9.65 -15.11
CA PRO A 139 2.12 10.67 -14.75
C PRO A 139 2.76 12.06 -14.76
N PRO A 140 2.20 13.04 -15.50
CA PRO A 140 2.69 14.40 -15.50
C PRO A 140 2.39 15.09 -14.16
N ALA A 141 3.14 16.15 -13.83
CA ALA A 141 3.05 16.84 -12.54
C ALA A 141 1.62 17.28 -12.16
N HIS A 142 0.83 17.79 -13.12
CA HIS A 142 -0.55 18.22 -12.86
C HIS A 142 -1.48 17.06 -12.44
N VAL A 143 -1.23 15.84 -12.92
CA VAL A 143 -1.99 14.65 -12.50
C VAL A 143 -1.60 14.27 -11.08
N LEU A 144 -0.31 14.32 -10.74
CA LEU A 144 0.16 14.04 -9.38
C LEU A 144 -0.41 15.04 -8.37
N THR A 145 -0.35 16.35 -8.65
CA THR A 145 -0.93 17.39 -7.79
C THR A 145 -2.43 17.18 -7.58
N ARG A 146 -3.16 16.86 -8.66
CA ARG A 146 -4.59 16.58 -8.61
C ARG A 146 -4.92 15.34 -7.79
N SER A 147 -4.16 14.25 -7.95
CA SER A 147 -4.32 13.03 -7.18
C SER A 147 -4.07 13.24 -5.69
N ILE A 148 -2.99 13.96 -5.33
CA ILE A 148 -2.69 14.30 -3.92
C ILE A 148 -3.78 15.22 -3.34
N GLY A 149 -4.30 16.16 -4.14
CA GLY A 149 -5.44 16.99 -3.73
C GLY A 149 -6.70 16.17 -3.44
N LEU A 150 -7.05 15.22 -4.32
CA LEU A 150 -8.18 14.30 -4.11
C LEU A 150 -7.96 13.37 -2.91
N GLN A 151 -6.72 12.93 -2.67
CA GLN A 151 -6.37 12.18 -1.47
C GLN A 151 -6.60 13.00 -0.20
N GLY A 152 -6.21 14.29 -0.19
CA GLY A 152 -6.50 15.20 0.92
C GLY A 152 -8.00 15.35 1.21
N ILE A 153 -8.82 15.49 0.17
CA ILE A 153 -10.29 15.50 0.29
C ILE A 153 -10.79 14.17 0.89
N GLY A 154 -10.25 13.04 0.45
CA GLY A 154 -10.57 11.72 0.99
C GLY A 154 -10.23 11.59 2.47
N ILE A 155 -9.04 12.03 2.88
CA ILE A 155 -8.61 12.05 4.28
C ILE A 155 -9.54 12.93 5.13
N PHE A 156 -9.94 14.09 4.61
CA PHE A 156 -10.87 14.98 5.30
C PHE A 156 -12.23 14.31 5.52
N LEU A 157 -12.82 13.72 4.48
CA LEU A 157 -14.09 12.99 4.58
C LEU A 157 -13.98 11.77 5.51
N ALA A 158 -12.86 11.04 5.45
CA ALA A 158 -12.58 9.92 6.35
C ALA A 158 -12.50 10.37 7.81
N GLY A 159 -11.87 11.52 8.08
CA GLY A 159 -11.82 12.13 9.41
C GLY A 159 -13.20 12.54 9.93
N LEU A 160 -14.05 13.13 9.09
CA LEU A 160 -15.43 13.46 9.45
C LEU A 160 -16.27 12.23 9.82
N CYS A 161 -16.08 11.14 9.09
CA CYS A 161 -16.72 9.85 9.36
C CYS A 161 -15.99 9.01 10.43
N GLY A 162 -15.03 9.59 11.15
CA GLY A 162 -14.39 8.95 12.31
C GLY A 162 -13.47 7.78 11.98
N ALA A 163 -12.90 7.75 10.76
CA ALA A 163 -11.92 6.73 10.39
C ALA A 163 -10.59 6.96 11.12
N PRO A 164 -10.06 5.96 11.87
CA PRO A 164 -8.83 6.12 12.64
C PRO A 164 -7.57 6.19 11.76
N ALA A 165 -7.64 5.63 10.54
CA ALA A 165 -6.61 5.72 9.52
C ALA A 165 -7.14 6.54 8.34
N GLY A 166 -6.42 7.59 7.95
CA GLY A 166 -6.77 8.39 6.78
C GLY A 166 -6.69 7.59 5.48
N SER A 167 -7.30 8.10 4.41
CA SER A 167 -7.21 7.49 3.08
C SER A 167 -5.83 7.72 2.46
N SER A 168 -5.14 6.64 2.08
CA SER A 168 -3.87 6.69 1.35
C SER A 168 -3.92 5.80 0.12
N VAL A 169 -2.98 5.98 -0.81
CA VAL A 169 -2.82 5.08 -1.95
C VAL A 169 -2.46 3.68 -1.43
N SER A 170 -3.26 2.68 -1.80
CA SER A 170 -3.02 1.30 -1.39
C SER A 170 -1.94 0.65 -2.26
N VAL A 171 -0.74 0.46 -1.68
CA VAL A 171 0.37 -0.28 -2.30
C VAL A 171 -0.02 -1.72 -2.63
N GLU A 172 -0.95 -2.29 -1.86
CA GLU A 172 -1.47 -3.65 -2.06
C GLU A 172 -2.26 -3.75 -3.37
N ASN A 173 -3.11 -2.76 -3.64
CA ASN A 173 -3.89 -2.71 -4.88
C ASN A 173 -2.97 -2.55 -6.11
N ILE A 174 -1.83 -1.88 -5.94
CA ILE A 174 -0.81 -1.73 -6.99
C ILE A 174 -0.11 -3.07 -7.25
N GLY A 175 0.26 -3.80 -6.19
CA GLY A 175 0.79 -5.15 -6.33
C GLY A 175 -0.21 -6.09 -7.02
N LEU A 176 -1.51 -5.96 -6.68
CA LEU A 176 -2.59 -6.75 -7.28
C LEU A 176 -2.77 -6.43 -8.76
N LEU A 177 -2.65 -5.15 -9.15
CA LEU A 177 -2.61 -4.74 -10.55
C LEU A 177 -1.47 -5.43 -11.30
N GLY A 178 -0.28 -5.51 -10.69
CA GLY A 178 0.88 -6.19 -11.29
C GLY A 178 0.66 -7.70 -11.49
N LEU A 179 -0.08 -8.35 -10.59
CA LEU A 179 -0.42 -9.77 -10.69
C LEU A 179 -1.52 -10.04 -11.71
N THR A 180 -2.65 -9.33 -11.59
CA THR A 180 -3.85 -9.58 -12.40
C THR A 180 -3.74 -9.01 -13.81
N LYS A 181 -2.84 -8.04 -14.03
CA LYS A 181 -2.67 -7.29 -15.29
C LYS A 181 -3.96 -6.59 -15.75
N VAL A 182 -4.89 -6.31 -14.84
CA VAL A 182 -6.15 -5.62 -15.14
C VAL A 182 -6.07 -4.17 -14.68
N GLY A 183 -5.64 -3.28 -15.58
CA GLY A 183 -5.53 -1.82 -15.34
C GLY A 183 -6.80 -1.00 -15.63
N SER A 184 -7.97 -1.62 -15.68
CA SER A 184 -9.22 -0.94 -16.08
C SER A 184 -9.81 -0.09 -14.95
N ARG A 185 -10.11 1.19 -15.24
CA ARG A 185 -10.78 2.10 -14.29
C ARG A 185 -12.16 1.60 -13.84
N ARG A 186 -12.89 0.91 -14.72
CA ARG A 186 -14.23 0.39 -14.43
C ARG A 186 -14.22 -0.62 -13.29
N VAL A 187 -13.15 -1.43 -13.18
CA VAL A 187 -12.99 -2.42 -12.11
C VAL A 187 -12.92 -1.72 -10.75
N ILE A 188 -12.16 -0.62 -10.66
CA ILE A 188 -12.07 0.17 -9.43
C ILE A 188 -13.40 0.85 -9.11
N GLN A 189 -14.09 1.43 -10.09
CA GLN A 189 -15.40 2.07 -9.88
C GLN A 189 -16.46 1.08 -9.38
N ILE A 190 -16.54 -0.10 -9.98
CA ILE A 190 -17.46 -1.17 -9.56
C ILE A 190 -17.08 -1.66 -8.16
N SER A 191 -15.78 -1.86 -7.89
CA SER A 191 -15.27 -2.24 -6.57
C SER A 191 -15.66 -1.22 -5.49
N THR A 192 -15.51 0.09 -5.76
CA THR A 192 -15.97 1.14 -4.84
C THR A 192 -17.47 1.05 -4.56
N GLY A 193 -18.29 0.78 -5.59
CA GLY A 193 -19.72 0.54 -5.40
C GLY A 193 -20.01 -0.64 -4.46
N PHE A 194 -19.31 -1.76 -4.64
CA PHE A 194 -19.41 -2.92 -3.74
C PHE A 194 -18.93 -2.61 -2.32
N MET A 195 -17.85 -1.83 -2.17
CA MET A 195 -17.34 -1.42 -0.84
C MET A 195 -18.38 -0.57 -0.10
N ILE A 196 -19.01 0.40 -0.77
CA ILE A 196 -20.09 1.21 -0.18
C ILE A 196 -21.27 0.31 0.20
N PHE A 197 -21.69 -0.58 -0.70
CA PHE A 197 -22.78 -1.50 -0.46
C PHE A 197 -22.53 -2.41 0.75
N PHE A 198 -21.37 -3.08 0.81
CA PHE A 198 -21.02 -3.95 1.94
C PHE A 198 -20.73 -3.19 3.24
N SER A 199 -20.32 -1.93 3.16
CA SER A 199 -20.12 -1.09 4.36
C SER A 199 -21.43 -0.84 5.11
N ILE A 200 -22.59 -0.87 4.44
CA ILE A 200 -23.91 -0.69 5.07
C ILE A 200 -24.30 -1.94 5.86
N PHE A 201 -23.85 -3.13 5.44
CA PHE A 201 -24.20 -4.39 6.08
C PHE A 201 -23.15 -4.83 7.10
N GLY A 202 -23.42 -4.55 8.38
CA GLY A 202 -22.47 -4.79 9.47
C GLY A 202 -22.05 -6.27 9.63
N LYS A 203 -22.91 -7.22 9.27
CA LYS A 203 -22.58 -8.67 9.27
C LYS A 203 -21.47 -9.02 8.26
N PHE A 204 -21.51 -8.45 7.05
CA PHE A 204 -20.43 -8.67 6.08
C PHE A 204 -19.13 -8.01 6.54
N GLY A 205 -19.20 -6.83 7.16
CA GLY A 205 -18.04 -6.21 7.82
C GLY A 205 -17.45 -7.09 8.93
N ALA A 206 -18.30 -7.70 9.76
CA ALA A 206 -17.87 -8.64 10.80
C ALA A 206 -17.25 -9.92 10.24
N PHE A 207 -17.77 -10.42 9.12
CA PHE A 207 -17.17 -11.54 8.40
C PHE A 207 -15.74 -11.19 7.90
N PHE A 208 -15.54 -10.04 7.26
CA PHE A 208 -14.20 -9.62 6.85
C PHE A 208 -13.26 -9.37 8.03
N ALA A 209 -13.78 -8.85 9.15
CA ALA A 209 -13.02 -8.69 10.39
C ALA A 209 -12.65 -10.01 11.08
N SER A 210 -13.38 -11.10 10.79
CA SER A 210 -13.08 -12.45 11.29
C SER A 210 -11.84 -13.06 10.64
N ILE A 211 -11.44 -12.58 9.45
CA ILE A 211 -10.31 -13.10 8.71
C ILE A 211 -9.01 -12.85 9.52
N PRO A 212 -8.25 -13.90 9.86
CA PRO A 212 -7.02 -13.75 10.62
C PRO A 212 -6.01 -12.81 9.93
N LEU A 213 -5.46 -11.85 10.70
CA LEU A 213 -4.39 -10.94 10.25
C LEU A 213 -3.17 -11.64 9.62
N PRO A 214 -2.76 -12.86 10.03
CA PRO A 214 -1.68 -13.61 9.38
C PRO A 214 -1.92 -13.89 7.89
N ILE A 215 -3.19 -14.05 7.45
CA ILE A 215 -3.53 -14.26 6.03
C ILE A 215 -3.19 -13.01 5.23
N PHE A 216 -3.66 -11.83 5.67
CA PHE A 216 -3.33 -10.55 5.03
C PHE A 216 -1.82 -10.29 5.04
N ALA A 217 -1.15 -10.58 6.16
CA ALA A 217 0.29 -10.42 6.27
C ALA A 217 1.08 -11.27 5.25
N ALA A 218 0.64 -12.49 4.96
CA ALA A 218 1.25 -13.36 3.95
C ALA A 218 1.08 -12.79 2.54
N ILE A 219 -0.12 -12.29 2.22
CA ILE A 219 -0.40 -11.62 0.94
C ILE A 219 0.49 -10.38 0.78
N TYR A 220 0.61 -9.56 1.83
CA TYR A 220 1.43 -8.35 1.80
C TYR A 220 2.90 -8.62 1.55
N CYS A 221 3.43 -9.76 2.00
CA CYS A 221 4.81 -10.17 1.65
C CYS A 221 4.99 -10.30 0.12
N ILE A 222 4.02 -10.88 -0.58
CA ILE A 222 4.08 -11.05 -2.04
C ILE A 222 3.86 -9.71 -2.74
N LEU A 223 2.79 -9.00 -2.38
CA LEU A 223 2.40 -7.75 -3.04
C LEU A 223 3.48 -6.66 -2.89
N PHE A 224 4.02 -6.47 -1.68
CA PHE A 224 5.10 -5.51 -1.46
C PHE A 224 6.40 -5.93 -2.14
N GLY A 225 6.67 -7.24 -2.25
CA GLY A 225 7.80 -7.75 -3.02
C GLY A 225 7.72 -7.37 -4.50
N ILE A 226 6.53 -7.49 -5.11
CA ILE A 226 6.30 -7.09 -6.50
C ILE A 226 6.45 -5.58 -6.67
N VAL A 227 5.85 -4.77 -5.79
CA VAL A 227 6.00 -3.30 -5.88
C VAL A 227 7.46 -2.87 -5.68
N ALA A 228 8.19 -3.51 -4.76
CA ALA A 228 9.62 -3.25 -4.58
C ALA A 228 10.43 -3.59 -5.85
N ALA A 229 10.14 -4.72 -6.51
CA ALA A 229 10.77 -5.09 -7.78
C ALA A 229 10.47 -4.07 -8.90
N VAL A 230 9.23 -3.55 -8.96
CA VAL A 230 8.86 -2.46 -9.89
C VAL A 230 9.65 -1.20 -9.59
N GLY A 231 9.82 -0.84 -8.31
CA GLY A 231 10.66 0.27 -7.88
C GLY A 231 12.11 0.15 -8.38
N ILE A 232 12.73 -1.02 -8.16
CA ILE A 232 14.09 -1.33 -8.65
C ILE A 232 14.17 -1.26 -10.18
N SER A 233 13.11 -1.68 -10.88
CA SER A 233 13.09 -1.64 -12.35
C SER A 233 13.28 -0.22 -12.92
N PHE A 234 12.93 0.84 -12.19
CA PHE A 234 13.18 2.23 -12.61
C PHE A 234 14.67 2.57 -12.72
N SER A 235 15.54 1.85 -12.01
CA SER A 235 17.01 2.01 -12.16
C SER A 235 17.48 1.74 -13.59
N GLN A 236 16.72 0.99 -14.41
CA GLN A 236 17.06 0.74 -15.81
C GLN A 236 17.11 2.01 -16.67
N PHE A 237 16.45 3.09 -16.25
CA PHE A 237 16.43 4.36 -16.97
C PHE A 237 17.63 5.24 -16.65
N ALA A 238 18.39 4.91 -15.61
CA ALA A 238 19.64 5.57 -15.23
C ALA A 238 20.84 4.74 -15.69
N ASN A 239 22.00 5.38 -15.86
CA ASN A 239 23.22 4.67 -16.22
C ASN A 239 23.71 3.81 -15.03
N LYS A 240 23.59 2.48 -15.15
CA LYS A 240 24.01 1.52 -14.11
C LYS A 240 25.52 1.32 -14.03
N ASN A 241 26.28 1.72 -15.05
CA ASN A 241 27.74 1.60 -15.04
C ASN A 241 28.42 2.70 -14.21
N SER A 242 27.69 3.77 -13.90
CA SER A 242 28.21 4.90 -13.13
C SER A 242 28.24 4.57 -11.64
N MET A 243 29.43 4.60 -11.02
CA MET A 243 29.62 4.37 -9.58
C MET A 243 28.79 5.35 -8.73
N ARG A 244 28.58 6.58 -9.20
CA ARG A 244 27.70 7.58 -8.57
C ARG A 244 26.28 7.04 -8.38
N ASN A 245 25.68 6.47 -9.43
CA ASN A 245 24.31 5.98 -9.38
C ASN A 245 24.18 4.72 -8.52
N ILE A 246 25.15 3.80 -8.62
CA ILE A 246 25.21 2.62 -7.75
C ILE A 246 25.28 3.06 -6.28
N TYR A 247 26.12 4.05 -5.97
CA TYR A 247 26.27 4.59 -4.62
C TYR A 247 24.97 5.22 -4.11
N ILE A 248 24.31 6.06 -4.90
CA ILE A 248 23.03 6.70 -4.53
C ILE A 248 21.95 5.64 -4.25
N ILE A 249 21.80 4.65 -5.14
CA ILE A 249 20.80 3.58 -5.00
C ILE A 249 21.10 2.73 -3.76
N GLY A 250 22.35 2.27 -3.59
CA GLY A 250 22.74 1.42 -2.47
C GLY A 250 22.56 2.12 -1.12
N LEU A 251 23.04 3.36 -1.00
CA LEU A 251 22.96 4.11 0.25
C LEU A 251 21.52 4.51 0.62
N SER A 252 20.72 4.95 -0.35
CA SER A 252 19.31 5.31 -0.12
C SER A 252 18.45 4.11 0.29
N LEU A 253 18.65 2.94 -0.33
CA LEU A 253 17.95 1.71 0.06
C LEU A 253 18.37 1.23 1.46
N PHE A 254 19.67 1.23 1.75
CA PHE A 254 20.18 0.80 3.05
C PHE A 254 19.69 1.72 4.18
N LEU A 255 19.83 3.03 4.04
CA LEU A 255 19.38 3.98 5.06
C LEU A 255 17.85 4.03 5.16
N GLY A 256 17.14 3.85 4.05
CA GLY A 256 15.68 3.76 4.01
C GLY A 256 15.11 2.55 4.75
N ILE A 257 15.89 1.49 4.99
CA ILE A 257 15.49 0.35 5.81
C ILE A 257 16.01 0.49 7.25
N SER A 258 17.27 0.88 7.41
CA SER A 258 17.96 0.91 8.70
C SER A 258 17.45 2.00 9.64
N ILE A 259 17.20 3.22 9.16
CA ILE A 259 16.76 4.33 10.01
C ILE A 259 15.36 4.08 10.59
N PRO A 260 14.33 3.70 9.80
CA PRO A 260 13.03 3.35 10.36
C PRO A 260 13.08 2.23 11.39
N GLN A 261 13.92 1.21 11.14
CA GLN A 261 14.08 0.10 12.06
C GLN A 261 14.67 0.55 13.40
N TYR A 262 15.68 1.44 13.38
CA TYR A 262 16.21 2.08 14.58
C TYR A 262 15.12 2.87 15.33
N PHE A 263 14.32 3.68 14.63
CA PHE A 263 13.23 4.44 15.25
C PHE A 263 12.17 3.52 15.88
N ALA A 264 11.84 2.41 15.21
CA ALA A 264 10.89 1.42 15.71
C ALA A 264 11.39 0.71 16.98
N GLU A 265 12.66 0.28 16.99
CA GLU A 265 13.27 -0.40 18.13
C GLU A 265 13.48 0.54 19.33
N TYR A 266 13.90 1.77 19.06
CA TYR A 266 14.00 2.81 20.09
C TYR A 266 12.64 3.10 20.72
N THR A 267 11.59 3.24 19.89
CA THR A 267 10.23 3.47 20.39
C THR A 267 9.70 2.28 21.20
N ALA A 268 10.04 1.05 20.80
CA ALA A 268 9.64 -0.16 21.53
C ALA A 268 10.33 -0.30 22.90
N SER A 269 11.60 0.11 23.02
CA SER A 269 12.38 0.00 24.25
C SER A 269 12.16 1.18 25.21
N ALA A 270 12.15 2.41 24.70
CA ALA A 270 12.02 3.63 25.51
C ALA A 270 10.56 4.10 25.67
N GLY A 271 9.60 3.47 24.98
CA GLY A 271 8.20 3.88 24.95
C GLY A 271 7.93 5.22 24.25
N ARG A 272 8.93 5.78 23.56
CA ARG A 272 8.89 7.10 22.92
C ARG A 272 9.89 7.20 21.78
N GLY A 273 9.65 8.12 20.83
CA GLY A 273 10.55 8.36 19.71
C GLY A 273 11.89 9.01 20.12
N PRO A 274 12.94 8.85 19.30
CA PRO A 274 14.29 9.34 19.62
C PRO A 274 14.42 10.88 19.55
N ALA A 275 13.64 11.57 18.72
CA ALA A 275 13.67 13.03 18.67
C ALA A 275 13.00 13.63 19.92
N ARG A 276 13.78 14.37 20.73
CA ARG A 276 13.31 15.04 21.94
C ARG A 276 13.76 16.49 21.99
N THR A 277 12.81 17.37 21.74
CA THR A 277 12.90 18.82 21.97
C THR A 277 11.79 19.25 22.93
N ASN A 278 11.86 20.50 23.42
CA ASN A 278 10.78 21.10 24.22
C ASN A 278 9.48 21.29 23.42
N ALA A 279 9.52 21.10 22.10
CA ALA A 279 8.37 21.16 21.20
C ALA A 279 7.85 19.74 20.89
N GLY A 280 6.81 19.29 21.60
CA GLY A 280 6.20 17.97 21.39
C GLY A 280 5.72 17.74 19.95
N TRP A 281 5.08 18.75 19.35
CA TRP A 281 4.62 18.71 17.95
C TRP A 281 5.76 18.50 16.95
N PHE A 282 6.94 19.08 17.21
CA PHE A 282 8.11 18.92 16.35
C PHE A 282 8.65 17.50 16.44
N ASN A 283 8.70 16.96 17.67
CA ASN A 283 9.13 15.59 17.91
C ASN A 283 8.23 14.60 17.14
N ASP A 284 6.91 14.79 17.17
CA ASP A 284 5.96 13.91 16.49
C ASP A 284 6.15 13.92 14.97
N ILE A 285 6.37 15.10 14.37
CA ILE A 285 6.65 15.23 12.94
C ILE A 285 7.95 14.50 12.58
N ILE A 286 9.05 14.79 13.29
CA ILE A 286 10.36 14.19 13.01
C ILE A 286 10.31 12.68 13.18
N ASN A 287 9.74 12.20 14.29
CA ASN A 287 9.61 10.77 14.54
C ASN A 287 8.76 10.08 13.46
N THR A 288 7.69 10.72 12.98
CA THR A 288 6.84 10.16 11.92
C THR A 288 7.57 10.12 10.57
N VAL A 289 8.31 11.17 10.21
CA VAL A 289 9.06 11.24 8.94
C VAL A 289 10.16 10.18 8.89
N PHE A 290 10.96 10.06 9.95
CA PHE A 290 12.08 9.10 9.98
C PHE A 290 11.64 7.66 10.28
N ALA A 291 10.45 7.45 10.84
CA ALA A 291 9.83 6.13 10.91
C ALA A 291 9.33 5.61 9.54
N SER A 292 9.25 6.46 8.51
CA SER A 292 8.82 6.07 7.17
C SER A 292 10.02 5.76 6.26
N GLY A 293 10.22 4.48 5.95
CA GLY A 293 11.30 4.04 5.07
C GLY A 293 11.30 4.65 3.67
N PRO A 294 10.15 4.68 2.95
CA PRO A 294 10.07 5.34 1.64
C PRO A 294 10.45 6.82 1.69
N THR A 295 10.02 7.52 2.75
CA THR A 295 10.33 8.96 2.93
C THR A 295 11.81 9.18 3.17
N VAL A 296 12.43 8.39 4.05
CA VAL A 296 13.88 8.45 4.31
C VAL A 296 14.67 8.14 3.04
N ALA A 297 14.32 7.07 2.31
CA ALA A 297 14.98 6.71 1.07
C ALA A 297 14.90 7.84 0.04
N LEU A 298 13.72 8.47 -0.10
CA LEU A 298 13.50 9.59 -1.02
C LEU A 298 14.34 10.83 -0.64
N ILE A 299 14.39 11.18 0.65
CA ILE A 299 15.18 12.31 1.16
C ILE A 299 16.67 12.06 0.87
N VAL A 300 17.19 10.89 1.23
CA VAL A 300 18.60 10.53 1.02
C VAL A 300 18.94 10.52 -0.47
N ALA A 301 18.12 9.85 -1.29
CA ALA A 301 18.34 9.77 -2.74
C ALA A 301 18.33 11.17 -3.38
N SER A 302 17.37 12.02 -3.01
CA SER A 302 17.25 13.37 -3.55
C SER A 302 18.41 14.27 -3.12
N LEU A 303 18.84 14.17 -1.87
CA LEU A 303 20.00 14.93 -1.37
C LEU A 303 21.27 14.52 -2.14
N LEU A 304 21.57 13.23 -2.22
CA LEU A 304 22.77 12.74 -2.89
C LEU A 304 22.76 13.02 -4.40
N ASP A 305 21.61 12.88 -5.06
CA ASP A 305 21.51 13.15 -6.50
C ASP A 305 21.73 14.64 -6.84
N ASN A 306 21.38 15.56 -5.92
CA ASN A 306 21.61 16.99 -6.10
C ASN A 306 23.00 17.46 -5.64
N THR A 307 23.64 16.80 -4.67
CA THR A 307 24.96 17.20 -4.17
C THR A 307 26.12 16.60 -4.95
N LEU A 308 25.98 15.36 -5.46
CA LEU A 308 27.04 14.69 -6.21
C LEU A 308 27.07 15.17 -7.68
N GLU A 309 27.94 16.15 -7.96
CA GLU A 309 28.28 16.72 -9.28
C GLU A 309 27.16 16.64 -10.34
N PRO A 310 26.08 17.40 -10.17
CA PRO A 310 24.87 17.26 -10.98
C PRO A 310 25.06 17.64 -12.46
N ARG A 311 25.99 18.58 -12.76
CA ARG A 311 26.20 19.12 -14.11
C ARG A 311 27.11 18.25 -14.99
N ALA A 312 28.09 17.57 -14.41
CA ALA A 312 28.99 16.70 -15.16
C ALA A 312 28.29 15.40 -15.61
N ASN A 313 27.28 14.97 -14.85
CA ASN A 313 26.64 13.67 -14.98
C ASN A 313 25.15 13.75 -15.36
N GLU A 314 24.70 14.80 -16.05
CA GLU A 314 23.28 14.98 -16.42
C GLU A 314 22.74 13.80 -17.23
N ASN A 315 23.57 13.23 -18.11
CA ASN A 315 23.22 12.07 -18.93
C ASN A 315 23.05 10.77 -18.11
N ASP A 316 23.73 10.67 -16.96
CA ASP A 316 23.70 9.48 -16.12
C ASP A 316 22.47 9.40 -15.22
N ARG A 317 21.82 10.54 -14.91
CA ARG A 317 20.65 10.62 -14.00
C ARG A 317 19.39 9.97 -14.54
N GLY A 318 19.34 9.66 -15.84
CA GLY A 318 18.13 9.16 -16.50
C GLY A 318 17.06 10.24 -16.76
N LEU A 319 17.40 11.52 -16.54
CA LEU A 319 16.53 12.66 -16.83
C LEU A 319 16.21 12.78 -18.33
N SER A 320 17.13 12.35 -19.19
CA SER A 320 16.92 12.29 -20.64
C SER A 320 15.71 11.43 -21.01
N TRP A 321 15.48 10.32 -20.29
CA TRP A 321 14.30 9.48 -20.47
C TRP A 321 13.01 10.14 -19.96
N PHE A 322 13.08 10.90 -18.86
CA PHE A 322 11.91 11.61 -18.30
C PHE A 322 11.54 12.91 -19.04
N THR A 323 12.51 13.56 -19.69
CA THR A 323 12.35 14.88 -20.32
C THR A 323 11.19 14.96 -21.34
N PRO A 324 10.99 13.96 -22.23
CA PRO A 324 9.85 13.93 -23.16
C PRO A 324 8.49 13.95 -22.45
N PHE A 325 8.40 13.37 -21.24
CA PHE A 325 7.17 13.30 -20.45
C PHE A 325 6.94 14.55 -19.58
N LEU A 326 8.02 15.27 -19.24
CA LEU A 326 7.99 16.47 -18.39
C LEU A 326 7.72 17.76 -19.19
N ARG A 327 8.26 17.89 -20.41
CA ARG A 327 8.08 19.12 -21.21
C ARG A 327 6.68 19.18 -21.79
N ARG A 328 5.83 19.97 -21.12
CA ARG A 328 4.61 20.55 -21.70
C ARG A 328 5.03 21.57 -22.77
N ARG A 329 5.44 21.13 -23.96
CA ARG A 329 5.53 22.05 -25.10
C ARG A 329 4.08 22.48 -25.37
N LYS A 330 3.78 23.79 -25.35
CA LYS A 330 2.49 24.36 -25.76
C LYS A 330 2.05 23.65 -27.06
N GLY A 331 1.06 22.76 -26.99
CA GLY A 331 0.51 22.00 -28.13
C GLY A 331 0.99 20.54 -28.32
N TYR A 332 1.86 19.99 -27.47
CA TYR A 332 2.30 18.58 -27.56
C TYR A 332 2.21 17.92 -26.16
N SER A 333 1.00 17.78 -25.62
CA SER A 333 0.72 16.68 -24.70
C SER A 333 0.77 15.40 -25.53
N ASP A 334 1.44 14.34 -25.03
CA ASP A 334 1.22 13.00 -25.61
C ASP A 334 -0.29 12.75 -25.60
N PRO A 335 -0.97 12.58 -26.75
CA PRO A 335 -2.42 12.46 -26.80
C PRO A 335 -2.92 11.28 -25.93
N ARG A 336 -2.05 10.29 -25.70
CA ARG A 336 -2.32 9.15 -24.81
C ARG A 336 -2.43 9.57 -23.34
N ASN A 337 -1.78 10.66 -22.91
CA ASN A 337 -1.92 11.16 -21.54
C ASN A 337 -3.35 11.61 -21.23
N GLU A 338 -4.04 12.22 -22.21
CA GLU A 338 -5.43 12.63 -22.03
C GLU A 338 -6.35 11.40 -21.94
N GLU A 339 -6.08 10.36 -22.72
CA GLU A 339 -6.78 9.09 -22.60
C GLU A 339 -6.55 8.45 -21.23
N PHE A 340 -5.30 8.36 -20.77
CA PHE A 340 -4.90 7.72 -19.50
C PHE A 340 -5.19 8.52 -18.23
N TYR A 341 -5.35 9.84 -18.31
CA TYR A 341 -5.53 10.69 -17.12
C TYR A 341 -6.73 11.65 -17.18
N SER A 342 -7.59 11.53 -18.20
CA SER A 342 -8.90 12.19 -18.23
C SER A 342 -9.76 11.87 -17.00
N TYR A 343 -10.62 12.82 -16.63
CA TYR A 343 -11.66 12.56 -15.64
C TYR A 343 -12.71 11.59 -16.21
N PRO A 344 -13.34 10.76 -15.35
CA PRO A 344 -14.40 9.83 -15.77
C PRO A 344 -15.66 10.55 -16.24
N ILE A 345 -15.88 11.79 -15.80
CA ILE A 345 -16.96 12.68 -16.26
C ILE A 345 -16.27 13.78 -17.07
N ARG A 346 -16.75 14.04 -18.29
CA ARG A 346 -16.31 15.21 -19.06
C ARG A 346 -16.90 16.43 -18.37
N VAL A 347 -16.06 17.17 -17.64
CA VAL A 347 -16.45 18.39 -16.92
C VAL A 347 -16.56 19.60 -17.88
N HIS A 348 -16.26 19.39 -19.15
CA HIS A 348 -16.43 20.36 -20.23
C HIS A 348 -17.06 19.65 -21.41
N ASP A 349 -18.39 19.65 -21.44
CA ASP A 349 -19.22 19.59 -22.66
C ASP A 349 -20.43 20.49 -22.40
#